data_AF-A0A640TYI5-F1
#
_entry.id   AF-A0A640TYI5-F1
#
_cell.length_a   1.000
_cell.length_b   1.000
_cell.length_c   1.000
_cell.angle_alpha   90.00
_cell.angle_beta   90.00
_cell.angle_gamma   90.00
#
_symmetry.space_group_name_H-M   'P 1'
#
loop_
_entity.id
_entity.type
_entity.pdbx_description
1 polymer ?
#
loop_
_entity_poly.entity_id
_entity_poly.type
_entity_poly.pdbx_seq_one_letter_code
_entity_poly.pdbx_strand_id
1 'polypeptide(L)' 'MDYPECYELVFQAPAVEDDVVIVHRTERAGAGGYPVYEDESGIVRAEISDRGEVRMLASGGHQMLRTPMLARPLTP' A
#
# COMPACT_ATOMS: atom_id res chain seq x y z
N MET A 1 -9.58 7.37 14.82
CA MET A 1 -9.28 6.18 14.01
C MET A 1 -7.78 6.03 14.04
N ASP A 2 -7.29 5.04 14.77
CA ASP A 2 -5.86 4.77 14.86
C ASP A 2 -5.50 3.89 13.67
N TYR A 3 -5.08 4.53 12.58
CA TYR A 3 -4.55 3.80 11.44
C TYR A 3 -3.08 3.48 11.73
N PRO A 4 -2.62 2.24 11.49
CA PRO A 4 -1.22 1.86 11.61
C PRO A 4 -0.32 2.84 10.87
N GLU A 5 0.87 3.06 11.43
CA GLU A 5 1.87 3.91 10.80
C GLU A 5 2.51 3.22 9.59
N CYS A 6 2.56 1.89 9.58
CA CYS A 6 3.17 1.10 8.52
C CYS A 6 2.28 -0.08 8.13
N TYR A 7 2.33 -0.45 6.85
CA TYR A 7 1.70 -1.66 6.32
C TYR A 7 2.67 -2.42 5.41
N GLU A 8 2.56 -3.73 5.39
CA GLU A 8 3.21 -4.61 4.42
C GLU A 8 2.23 -4.95 3.30
N LEU A 9 2.56 -4.54 2.08
CA LEU A 9 1.84 -4.92 0.87
C LEU A 9 2.48 -6.17 0.28
N VAL A 10 1.73 -7.27 0.21
CA VAL A 10 2.19 -8.55 -0.34
C VAL A 10 1.73 -8.68 -1.78
N PHE A 11 2.67 -8.71 -2.71
CA PHE A 11 2.45 -8.91 -4.14
C PHE A 11 2.82 -10.35 -4.51
N GLN A 12 1.82 -11.20 -4.69
CA GLN A 12 2.05 -12.54 -5.22
C GLN A 12 2.40 -12.47 -6.70
N ALA A 13 3.55 -13.02 -7.05
CA ALA A 13 3.97 -13.22 -8.43
C ALA A 13 4.08 -14.72 -8.70
N PRO A 14 3.50 -15.24 -9.79
CA PRO A 14 3.47 -16.69 -10.07
C PRO A 14 4.84 -17.32 -10.39
N ALA A 15 5.93 -16.54 -10.39
CA ALA A 15 7.26 -16.97 -10.82
C ALA A 15 8.40 -16.62 -9.84
N VAL A 16 8.13 -15.92 -8.74
CA VAL A 16 9.11 -15.55 -7.71
C VAL A 16 8.45 -15.56 -6.33
N GLU A 17 9.26 -15.65 -5.26
CA GLU A 17 8.79 -15.51 -3.87
C GLU A 17 7.94 -14.24 -3.70
N ASP A 18 7.02 -14.28 -2.74
CA ASP A 18 6.12 -13.16 -2.44
C ASP A 18 6.92 -11.87 -2.27
N ASP A 19 6.62 -10.87 -3.10
CA ASP A 19 7.29 -9.58 -3.05
C ASP A 19 6.57 -8.73 -2.00
N VAL A 20 7.27 -8.39 -0.92
CA VAL A 20 6.70 -7.63 0.21
C VAL A 20 7.27 -6.23 0.20
N VAL A 21 6.39 -5.23 0.12
CA VAL A 21 6.76 -3.81 0.16
C VAL A 21 6.20 -3.18 1.42
N ILE A 22 7.05 -2.52 2.18
CA ILE A 22 6.66 -1.79 3.38
C ILE A 22 6.27 -0.37 2.96
N VAL A 23 5.07 0.06 3.35
CA VAL A 23 4.57 1.40 3.07
C VAL A 23 4.26 2.13 4.37
N HIS A 24 4.63 3.41 4.41
CA HIS A 24 4.50 4.30 5.56
C HIS A 24 3.36 5.28 5.37
N ARG A 25 2.61 5.53 6.44
CA ARG A 25 1.50 6.47 6.46
C ARG A 25 2.01 7.87 6.15
N THR A 26 1.45 8.48 5.13
CA THR A 26 1.72 9.87 4.76
C THR A 26 0.69 10.80 5.39
N GLU A 27 0.94 12.10 5.31
CA GLU A 27 -0.03 13.13 5.71
C GLU A 27 -1.18 13.31 4.69
N ARG A 28 -1.17 12.55 3.59
CA ARG A 28 -2.17 12.66 2.52
C ARG A 28 -3.29 11.65 2.74
N ALA A 29 -4.51 12.05 2.39
CA ALA A 29 -5.65 11.15 2.25
C ALA A 29 -5.96 10.91 0.77
N GLY A 30 -6.39 9.70 0.44
CA GLY A 30 -6.74 9.31 -0.91
C GLY A 30 -8.19 9.73 -1.24
N ALA A 31 -8.64 9.36 -2.44
CA ALA A 31 -9.96 9.73 -2.93
C ALA A 31 -11.13 9.11 -2.13
N GLY A 32 -10.88 8.00 -1.41
CA GLY A 32 -11.83 7.37 -0.51
C GLY A 32 -11.89 8.01 0.88
N GLY A 33 -11.03 8.99 1.17
CA GLY A 33 -10.95 9.64 2.49
C GLY A 33 -10.13 8.85 3.51
N TYR A 34 -9.39 7.84 3.07
CA TYR A 34 -8.50 7.04 3.91
C TYR A 34 -7.05 7.52 3.79
N PRO A 35 -6.19 7.26 4.80
CA PRO A 35 -4.79 7.64 4.72
C PRO A 35 -4.07 6.94 3.56
N VAL A 36 -3.18 7.69 2.93
CA VAL A 36 -2.30 7.20 1.88
C VAL A 36 -1.01 6.75 2.49
N TYR A 37 -0.56 5.58 2.08
CA TYR A 37 0.70 4.99 2.43
C TYR A 37 1.65 5.04 1.24
N GLU A 38 2.92 5.24 1.51
CA GLU A 38 3.97 5.34 0.50
C GLU A 38 5.21 4.56 0.96
N ASP A 39 5.79 3.79 0.05
CA ASP A 39 7.08 3.13 0.24
C ASP A 39 8.25 4.14 0.25
N GLU A 40 9.38 3.75 0.83
CA GLU A 40 10.60 4.57 0.92
C GLU A 40 11.07 5.11 -0.44
N SER A 41 10.83 4.37 -1.52
CA SER A 41 11.18 4.77 -2.88
C SER A 41 10.19 5.75 -3.52
N GLY A 42 9.01 5.98 -2.94
CA GLY A 42 7.94 6.81 -3.51
C GLY A 42 7.25 6.23 -4.77
N ILE A 43 7.63 5.01 -5.16
CA ILE A 43 7.07 4.32 -6.34
C ILE A 43 5.72 3.70 -5.99
N VAL A 44 5.67 2.99 -4.86
CA VAL A 44 4.46 2.34 -4.38
C VAL A 44 3.72 3.30 -3.47
N ARG A 45 2.51 3.67 -3.88
CA ARG A 45 1.60 4.49 -3.09
C ARG A 45 0.24 3.81 -3.07
N ALA A 46 -0.38 3.70 -1.91
CA ALA A 46 -1.65 3.00 -1.74
C ALA A 46 -2.52 3.67 -0.69
N GLU A 47 -3.79 3.83 -0.98
CA GLU A 47 -4.81 4.15 0.01
C GLU A 47 -5.23 2.86 0.71
N ILE A 48 -5.19 2.83 2.05
CA ILE A 48 -5.56 1.65 2.85
C ILE A 48 -6.68 2.03 3.82
N SER A 49 -7.81 1.32 3.74
CA SER A 49 -8.94 1.53 4.65
C SER A 49 -8.75 0.83 6.00
N ASP A 50 -9.59 1.14 6.98
CA ASP A 50 -9.59 0.46 8.30
C ASP A 50 -9.88 -1.04 8.19
N ARG A 51 -10.48 -1.47 7.09
CA ARG A 51 -10.78 -2.87 6.78
C ARG A 51 -9.64 -3.60 6.08
N GLY A 52 -8.52 -2.92 5.82
CA GLY A 52 -7.40 -3.45 5.05
C GLY A 52 -7.65 -3.52 3.54
N GLU A 53 -8.67 -2.82 3.04
CA GLU A 53 -8.88 -2.68 1.59
C GLU A 53 -7.80 -1.76 1.02
N VAL A 54 -7.07 -2.24 0.02
CA VAL A 54 -5.96 -1.52 -0.61
C VAL A 54 -6.38 -1.00 -1.96
N ARG A 55 -6.20 0.31 -2.17
CA ARG A 55 -6.39 0.96 -3.46
C ARG A 55 -5.08 1.60 -3.89
N MET A 56 -4.45 1.00 -4.90
CA MET A 56 -3.19 1.48 -5.45
C MET A 56 -3.35 2.87 -6.10
N LEU A 57 -2.41 3.76 -5.79
CA LEU A 57 -2.29 5.09 -6.37
C LEU A 57 -1.02 5.10 -7.24
N ALA A 58 -1.19 5.09 -8.56
CA ALA A 58 -0.04 5.14 -9.47
C ALA A 58 0.65 6.51 -9.41
N SER A 59 1.96 6.54 -9.13
CA SER A 59 2.77 7.76 -9.14
C SER A 59 3.09 8.29 -10.55
N GLY A 60 2.78 7.55 -11.64
CA GLY A 60 3.06 7.97 -13.02
C GLY A 60 2.56 7.01 -14.10
N GLY A 61 2.33 7.52 -15.32
CA GLY A 61 1.57 6.89 -16.40
C GLY A 61 2.03 5.49 -16.83
N HIS A 62 1.06 4.58 -16.91
CA HIS A 62 1.19 3.23 -17.49
C HIS A 62 1.95 2.19 -16.65
N GLN A 63 2.03 2.33 -15.32
CA GLN A 63 2.34 1.16 -14.50
C GLN A 63 1.06 0.39 -14.21
N MET A 64 0.95 -0.79 -14.81
CA MET A 64 0.00 -1.83 -14.39
C MET A 64 0.49 -2.35 -13.04
N LEU A 65 0.41 -1.51 -11.99
CA LEU A 65 0.76 -1.89 -10.63
C LEU A 65 -0.08 -3.11 -10.29
N ARG A 66 0.58 -4.25 -10.14
CA ARG A 66 -0.09 -5.46 -9.66
C ARG A 66 -0.83 -5.07 -8.39
N THR A 67 -2.12 -5.36 -8.32
CA THR A 67 -2.85 -5.14 -7.08
C THR A 67 -2.23 -6.05 -6.01
N PRO A 68 -1.75 -5.51 -4.89
CA PRO A 68 -1.27 -6.34 -3.80
C PRO A 68 -2.45 -7.22 -3.35
N MET A 69 -2.17 -8.48 -3.08
CA MET A 69 -3.20 -9.42 -2.65
C MET A 69 -3.58 -9.22 -1.20
N LEU A 70 -2.71 -8.57 -0.41
CA LEU A 70 -2.91 -8.35 1.01
C LEU A 70 -2.16 -7.10 1.48
N ALA A 71 -2.79 -6.32 2.37
CA ALA A 71 -2.10 -5.39 3.26
C ALA A 71 -2.15 -5.91 4.69
N ARG A 72 -1.00 -6.00 5.34
CA ARG A 72 -0.90 -6.39 6.74
C ARG A 72 -0.43 -5.20 7.58
N PRO A 73 -1.14 -4.84 8.66
CA PRO A 73 -0.68 -3.78 9.54
C PRO A 73 0.59 -4.25 10.26
N LEU A 74 1.64 -3.43 10.22
CA LEU A 74 2.83 -3.62 11.04
C LEU A 74 2.53 -3.03 12.42
N THR A 75 2.11 -3.88 13.34
CA THR A 75 2.06 -3.52 14.77
C THR A 75 3.43 -3.77 15.40
N PRO A 76 3.99 -2.81 16.16
CA PRO A 76 5.22 -3.00 16.92
C PRO A 76 5.07 -4.03 18.06
#